data_AF-A0A2D6HAX8-F1
#
_entry.id   AF-A0A2D6HAX8-F1
#
_cell.length_a   1.000
_cell.length_b   1.000
_cell.length_c   1.000
_cell.angle_alpha   90.00
_cell.angle_beta   90.00
_cell.angle_gamma   90.00
#
_symmetry.space_group_name_H-M   'P 1'
#
loop_
_entity.id
_entity.type
_entity.pdbx_description
1 polymer ?
#
loop_
_entity_poly.entity_id
_entity_poly.type
_entity_poly.pdbx_seq_one_letter_code
_entity_poly.pdbx_strand_id
1 'polypeptide(L)'
;MRMIHYFGVLALAAALLLFTTAWTGVTAASGHLTVGLLAAMLTVAAHSALILFMVVTGRVLREAMIARPLGDEFLAELNAFFARKAGYPAALLAVLLIATAAVLGYANRSFALPPIVHMLVGITAVVGNLAAFGVEAKTLLDNQRLIDRAAARLDELDRQREELGLPEPEPPASGGPNFVHLGLTLTIGAWLPYLYRLLIVWKGRVDQVSLHPWIETSALGAVLLLLALRERRLEERMSD
;
A
#
# COMPACT_ATOMS: atom_id res chain seq x y z
N MET A 1 -8.16 17.70 1.85
CA MET A 1 -7.85 17.46 0.42
C MET A 1 -8.29 16.05 0.06
N ARG A 2 -8.98 15.85 -1.08
CA ARG A 2 -9.57 14.56 -1.47
C ARG A 2 -8.49 13.61 -2.02
N MET A 3 -8.52 12.33 -1.65
CA MET A 3 -7.54 11.30 -2.06
C MET A 3 -7.39 11.20 -3.59
N ILE A 4 -8.49 11.40 -4.32
CA ILE A 4 -8.52 11.35 -5.78
C ILE A 4 -7.61 12.40 -6.45
N HIS A 5 -7.35 13.54 -5.80
CA HIS A 5 -6.46 14.56 -6.37
C HIS A 5 -5.01 14.09 -6.35
N TYR A 6 -4.55 13.55 -5.23
CA TYR A 6 -3.19 13.02 -5.09
C TYR A 6 -2.96 11.84 -6.04
N PHE A 7 -3.91 10.90 -6.06
CA PHE A 7 -3.86 9.77 -6.97
C PHE A 7 -3.91 10.22 -8.43
N GLY A 8 -4.81 11.15 -8.78
CA GLY A 8 -4.96 11.63 -10.15
C GLY A 8 -3.70 12.30 -10.69
N VAL A 9 -3.02 13.11 -9.87
CA VAL A 9 -1.73 13.73 -10.25
C VAL A 9 -0.67 12.66 -10.48
N LEU A 10 -0.54 11.68 -9.57
CA LEU A 10 0.42 10.59 -9.70
C LEU A 10 0.14 9.71 -10.92
N ALA A 11 -1.12 9.32 -11.13
CA ALA A 11 -1.55 8.49 -12.25
C ALA A 11 -1.38 9.20 -13.59
N LEU A 12 -1.68 10.50 -13.68
CA LEU A 12 -1.46 11.28 -14.89
C LEU A 12 0.03 11.38 -15.21
N ALA A 13 0.87 11.71 -14.23
CA ALA A 13 2.31 11.80 -14.42
C ALA A 13 2.90 10.43 -14.81
N ALA A 14 2.44 9.33 -14.18
CA ALA A 14 2.83 7.97 -14.54
C ALA A 14 2.40 7.61 -15.97
N ALA A 15 1.16 7.93 -16.37
CA ALA A 15 0.66 7.69 -17.72
C ALA A 15 1.49 8.42 -18.79
N LEU A 16 1.81 9.70 -18.56
CA LEU A 16 2.67 10.47 -19.47
C LEU A 16 4.06 9.85 -19.61
N LEU A 17 4.67 9.40 -18.50
CA LEU A 17 5.95 8.70 -18.55
C LEU A 17 5.85 7.37 -19.28
N LEU A 18 4.79 6.57 -19.06
CA LEU A 18 4.55 5.31 -19.77
C LEU A 18 4.45 5.53 -21.30
N PHE A 19 3.70 6.54 -21.74
CA PHE A 19 3.63 6.89 -23.17
C PHE A 19 4.98 7.35 -23.71
N THR A 20 5.73 8.15 -22.94
CA THR A 20 7.07 8.61 -23.34
C THR A 20 8.06 7.45 -23.43
N THR A 21 8.00 6.49 -22.50
CA THR A 21 8.80 5.26 -22.54
C THR A 21 8.48 4.42 -23.78
N ALA A 22 7.19 4.24 -24.08
CA ALA A 22 6.77 3.49 -25.26
C ALA A 22 7.28 4.18 -26.55
N TRP A 23 7.09 5.50 -26.66
CA TRP A 23 7.56 6.29 -27.79
C TRP A 23 9.07 6.18 -27.99
N THR A 24 9.85 6.44 -26.94
CA THR A 24 11.32 6.35 -26.99
C THR A 24 11.82 4.95 -27.30
N GLY A 25 11.07 3.90 -26.92
CA GLY A 25 11.36 2.52 -27.26
C GLY A 25 11.16 2.23 -28.75
N VAL A 26 10.05 2.70 -29.33
CA VAL A 26 9.75 2.54 -30.76
C VAL A 26 10.74 3.30 -31.64
N THR A 27 11.13 4.51 -31.24
CA THR A 27 12.07 5.35 -32.00
C THR A 27 13.54 5.05 -31.72
N ALA A 28 13.85 4.05 -30.88
CA ALA A 28 15.20 3.72 -30.42
C ALA A 28 15.98 4.93 -29.86
N ALA A 29 15.29 5.84 -29.16
CA ALA A 29 15.90 7.04 -28.59
C ALA A 29 16.81 6.69 -27.39
N SER A 30 17.93 7.40 -27.24
CA SER A 30 18.95 7.15 -26.21
C SER A 30 18.43 7.28 -24.77
N GLY A 31 17.30 7.96 -24.56
CA GLY A 31 16.66 8.16 -23.25
C GLY A 31 15.73 7.03 -22.79
N HIS A 32 15.49 5.99 -23.59
CA HIS A 32 14.48 4.96 -23.29
C HIS A 32 14.64 4.31 -21.90
N LEU A 33 15.88 3.97 -21.52
CA LEU A 33 16.16 3.34 -20.22
C LEU A 33 15.83 4.26 -19.04
N THR A 34 16.27 5.52 -19.09
CA THR A 34 16.05 6.49 -18.01
C THR A 34 14.57 6.81 -17.84
N VAL A 35 13.87 7.08 -18.96
CA VAL A 35 12.44 7.36 -18.92
C VAL A 35 11.65 6.12 -18.48
N GLY A 36 12.01 4.93 -18.95
CA GLY A 36 11.40 3.67 -18.53
C GLY A 36 11.54 3.37 -17.04
N LEU A 37 12.72 3.64 -16.46
CA LEU A 37 12.93 3.49 -15.01
C LEU A 37 12.06 4.47 -14.22
N LEU A 38 12.02 5.74 -14.62
CA LEU A 38 11.16 6.75 -13.99
C LEU A 38 9.67 6.38 -14.11
N ALA A 39 9.25 5.92 -15.29
CA ALA A 39 7.88 5.44 -15.52
C ALA A 39 7.53 4.29 -14.59
N ALA A 40 8.40 3.28 -14.48
CA ALA A 40 8.18 2.13 -13.60
C ALA A 40 8.09 2.53 -12.12
N MET A 41 9.02 3.37 -11.64
CA MET A 41 9.01 3.86 -10.26
C MET A 41 7.73 4.63 -9.93
N LEU A 42 7.34 5.57 -10.79
CA LEU A 42 6.16 6.40 -10.54
C LEU A 42 4.86 5.61 -10.66
N THR A 43 4.81 4.64 -11.57
CA THR A 43 3.67 3.72 -11.73
C THR A 43 3.49 2.86 -10.48
N VAL A 44 4.57 2.25 -9.97
CA VAL A 44 4.54 1.50 -8.70
C VAL A 44 4.13 2.39 -7.53
N ALA A 45 4.61 3.64 -7.49
CA ALA A 45 4.22 4.60 -6.46
C ALA A 45 2.72 4.95 -6.52
N ALA A 46 2.16 5.14 -7.72
CA ALA A 46 0.73 5.42 -7.91
C ALA A 46 -0.15 4.26 -7.42
N HIS A 47 0.17 3.01 -7.81
CA HIS A 47 -0.54 1.82 -7.35
C HIS A 47 -0.38 1.59 -5.84
N SER A 48 0.80 1.87 -5.28
CA SER A 48 1.04 1.78 -3.84
C SER A 48 0.23 2.84 -3.06
N ALA A 49 0.06 4.03 -3.61
CA ALA A 49 -0.72 5.10 -3.00
C ALA A 49 -2.21 4.70 -2.86
N LEU A 50 -2.80 4.03 -3.86
CA LEU A 50 -4.14 3.44 -3.74
C LEU A 50 -4.23 2.50 -2.53
N ILE A 51 -3.31 1.53 -2.46
CA ILE A 51 -3.31 0.52 -1.40
C ILE A 51 -3.20 1.19 -0.02
N LEU A 52 -2.28 2.15 0.11
CA LEU A 52 -2.12 2.92 1.34
C LEU A 52 -3.41 3.67 1.71
N PHE A 53 -4.04 4.34 0.75
CA PHE A 53 -5.30 5.04 1.00
C PHE A 53 -6.39 4.08 1.46
N MET A 54 -6.57 2.93 0.81
CA MET A 54 -7.57 1.94 1.22
C MET A 54 -7.32 1.40 2.63
N VAL A 55 -6.05 1.14 2.99
CA VAL A 55 -5.67 0.65 4.33
C VAL A 55 -5.96 1.71 5.40
N VAL A 56 -5.54 2.95 5.16
CA VAL A 56 -5.75 4.05 6.11
C VAL A 56 -7.25 4.33 6.27
N THR A 57 -8.01 4.40 5.20
CA THR A 57 -9.45 4.70 5.28
C THR A 57 -10.23 3.57 5.91
N GLY A 58 -9.88 2.30 5.62
CA GLY A 58 -10.48 1.15 6.29
C GLY A 58 -10.27 1.20 7.81
N ARG A 59 -9.06 1.58 8.26
CA ARG A 59 -8.79 1.80 9.68
C ARG A 59 -9.61 2.94 10.26
N VAL A 60 -9.62 4.10 9.62
CA VAL A 60 -10.39 5.27 10.09
C VAL A 60 -11.87 4.95 10.23
N LEU A 61 -12.48 4.28 9.24
CA LEU A 61 -13.88 3.88 9.30
C LEU A 61 -14.16 2.87 10.42
N ARG A 62 -13.24 1.92 10.65
CA ARG A 62 -13.36 0.99 11.77
C ARG A 62 -13.32 1.70 13.12
N GLU A 63 -12.38 2.62 13.32
CA GLU A 63 -12.30 3.40 14.56
C GLU A 63 -13.55 4.28 14.75
N ALA A 64 -14.06 4.89 13.67
CA ALA A 64 -15.31 5.64 13.71
C ALA A 64 -16.49 4.78 14.18
N MET A 65 -16.59 3.53 13.70
CA MET A 65 -17.64 2.59 14.11
C MET A 65 -17.50 2.11 15.56
N ILE A 66 -16.28 1.99 16.07
CA ILE A 66 -16.01 1.67 17.48
C ILE A 66 -16.45 2.84 18.37
N ALA A 67 -16.10 4.07 17.96
CA ALA A 67 -16.46 5.26 18.70
C ALA A 67 -17.98 5.48 18.73
N ARG A 68 -18.65 5.28 17.59
CA ARG A 68 -20.11 5.47 17.46
C ARG A 68 -20.72 4.50 16.45
N PRO A 69 -21.84 3.84 16.79
CA PRO A 69 -22.49 2.91 15.88
C PRO A 69 -23.12 3.67 14.71
N LEU A 70 -22.50 3.56 13.52
CA LEU A 70 -22.99 4.17 12.28
C LEU A 70 -24.24 3.46 11.71
N GLY A 71 -24.63 2.34 12.29
CA GLY A 71 -25.78 1.52 11.89
C GLY A 71 -25.40 0.30 11.04
N ASP A 72 -26.25 -0.72 11.06
CA ASP A 72 -26.01 -2.01 10.39
C ASP A 72 -26.00 -1.88 8.86
N GLU A 73 -26.78 -0.95 8.31
CA GLU A 73 -26.82 -0.67 6.87
C GLU A 73 -25.45 -0.19 6.36
N PHE A 74 -24.83 0.75 7.07
CA PHE A 74 -23.49 1.25 6.74
C PHE A 74 -22.44 0.14 6.85
N LEU A 75 -22.53 -0.70 7.89
CA LEU A 75 -21.64 -1.85 8.08
C LEU A 75 -21.75 -2.85 6.92
N ALA A 76 -22.97 -3.17 6.50
CA ALA A 76 -23.21 -4.08 5.37
C ALA A 76 -22.62 -3.53 4.08
N GLU A 77 -22.78 -2.23 3.83
CA GLU A 77 -22.20 -1.58 2.66
C GLU A 77 -20.67 -1.54 2.69
N LEU A 78 -20.09 -1.19 3.84
CA LEU A 78 -18.66 -1.18 4.07
C LEU A 78 -18.05 -2.57 3.78
N ASN A 79 -18.68 -3.61 4.32
CA ASN A 79 -18.28 -4.99 4.07
C ASN A 79 -18.40 -5.36 2.60
N ALA A 80 -19.49 -4.99 1.92
CA ALA A 80 -19.65 -5.24 0.49
C ALA A 80 -18.58 -4.53 -0.35
N PHE A 81 -18.22 -3.28 -0.01
CA PHE A 81 -17.15 -2.54 -0.67
C PHE A 81 -15.80 -3.25 -0.53
N PHE A 82 -15.40 -3.59 0.70
CA PHE A 82 -14.12 -4.25 0.94
C PHE A 82 -14.08 -5.71 0.50
N ALA A 83 -15.22 -6.40 0.39
CA ALA A 83 -15.30 -7.76 -0.14
C ALA A 83 -15.03 -7.82 -1.65
N ARG A 84 -15.47 -6.80 -2.42
CA ARG A 84 -15.23 -6.74 -3.87
C ARG A 84 -13.74 -6.64 -4.22
N LYS A 85 -12.95 -5.98 -3.36
CA LYS A 85 -11.49 -5.78 -3.50
C LYS A 85 -11.02 -5.26 -4.86
N ALA A 86 -11.89 -4.69 -5.71
CA ALA A 86 -11.62 -4.50 -7.13
C ALA A 86 -10.30 -3.75 -7.46
N GLY A 87 -9.93 -2.75 -6.66
CA GLY A 87 -8.69 -2.00 -6.84
C GLY A 87 -7.42 -2.81 -6.59
N TYR A 88 -7.40 -3.74 -5.61
CA TYR A 88 -6.17 -4.43 -5.21
C TYR A 88 -5.61 -5.39 -6.27
N PRO A 89 -6.41 -6.32 -6.87
CA PRO A 89 -5.91 -7.18 -7.93
C PRO A 89 -5.47 -6.39 -9.16
N ALA A 90 -6.17 -5.30 -9.51
CA ALA A 90 -5.79 -4.44 -10.62
C ALA A 90 -4.41 -3.80 -10.38
N ALA A 91 -4.21 -3.20 -9.19
CA ALA A 91 -2.94 -2.61 -8.77
C ALA A 91 -1.79 -3.64 -8.81
N LEU A 92 -2.01 -4.82 -8.22
CA LEU A 92 -0.98 -5.87 -8.13
C LEU A 92 -0.61 -6.42 -9.52
N LEU A 93 -1.60 -6.65 -10.38
CA LEU A 93 -1.36 -7.10 -11.74
C LEU A 93 -0.60 -6.04 -12.55
N ALA A 94 -0.98 -4.77 -12.41
CA ALA A 94 -0.33 -3.65 -13.08
C ALA A 94 1.15 -3.50 -12.67
N VAL A 95 1.42 -3.59 -11.35
CA VAL A 95 2.78 -3.62 -10.78
C VAL A 95 3.59 -4.81 -11.31
N LEU A 96 2.98 -6.00 -11.39
CA LEU A 96 3.64 -7.19 -11.93
C LEU A 96 4.01 -7.00 -13.42
N LEU A 97 3.09 -6.46 -14.22
CA LEU A 97 3.32 -6.19 -15.64
C LEU A 97 4.46 -5.20 -15.86
N ILE A 98 4.47 -4.07 -15.13
CA ILE A 98 5.52 -3.06 -15.32
C ILE A 98 6.88 -3.54 -14.80
N ALA A 99 6.91 -4.31 -13.70
CA ALA A 99 8.13 -4.93 -13.20
C ALA A 99 8.69 -5.95 -14.21
N THR A 100 7.82 -6.75 -14.82
CA THR A 100 8.22 -7.73 -15.83
C THR A 100 8.77 -7.05 -17.08
N ALA A 101 8.12 -5.99 -17.55
CA ALA A 101 8.62 -5.18 -18.67
C ALA A 101 10.02 -4.59 -18.37
N ALA A 102 10.21 -4.05 -17.17
CA ALA A 102 11.50 -3.49 -16.73
C ALA A 102 12.61 -4.55 -16.67
N VAL A 103 12.33 -5.72 -16.06
CA VAL A 103 13.29 -6.84 -15.98
C VAL A 103 13.66 -7.34 -17.37
N LEU A 104 12.68 -7.53 -18.27
CA LEU A 104 12.94 -7.97 -19.63
C LEU A 104 13.76 -6.96 -20.45
N GLY A 105 13.55 -5.65 -20.20
CA GLY A 105 14.35 -4.60 -20.82
C GLY A 105 15.84 -4.72 -20.49
N TYR A 106 16.16 -5.11 -19.25
CA TYR A 106 17.53 -5.40 -18.85
C TYR A 106 18.03 -6.77 -19.35
N ALA A 107 17.15 -7.78 -19.29
CA ALA A 107 17.46 -9.17 -19.66
C ALA A 107 17.87 -9.34 -21.13
N ASN A 108 17.42 -8.46 -22.03
CA ASN A 108 17.83 -8.48 -23.45
C ASN A 108 19.37 -8.55 -23.62
N ARG A 109 20.13 -7.85 -22.75
CA ARG A 109 21.60 -7.87 -22.79
C ARG A 109 22.22 -9.15 -22.27
N SER A 110 21.54 -9.86 -21.37
CA SER A 110 22.10 -11.00 -20.64
C SER A 110 21.66 -12.36 -21.21
N PHE A 111 20.49 -12.44 -21.84
CA PHE A 111 19.85 -13.70 -22.24
C PHE A 111 19.52 -13.80 -23.73
N ALA A 112 19.99 -12.86 -24.56
CA ALA A 112 19.76 -12.84 -26.01
C ALA A 112 18.26 -12.95 -26.40
N LEU A 113 17.38 -12.34 -25.62
CA LEU A 113 15.95 -12.34 -25.91
C LEU A 113 15.64 -11.49 -27.16
N PRO A 114 14.77 -11.96 -28.07
CA PRO A 114 14.39 -11.16 -29.22
C PRO A 114 13.78 -9.81 -28.78
N PRO A 115 14.17 -8.66 -29.38
CA PRO A 115 13.66 -7.34 -28.99
C PRO A 115 12.13 -7.22 -29.05
N ILE A 116 11.49 -7.97 -29.96
CA ILE A 116 10.03 -8.03 -30.09
C ILE A 116 9.34 -8.52 -28.81
N VAL A 117 9.98 -9.40 -28.03
CA VAL A 117 9.42 -9.90 -26.76
C VAL A 117 9.33 -8.76 -25.75
N HIS A 118 10.40 -7.99 -25.60
CA HIS A 118 10.39 -6.82 -24.70
C HIS A 118 9.35 -5.78 -25.16
N MET A 119 9.24 -5.53 -26.47
CA MET A 119 8.25 -4.61 -27.02
C MET A 119 6.81 -5.04 -26.71
N LEU A 120 6.46 -6.31 -26.95
CA LEU A 120 5.10 -6.83 -26.70
C LEU A 120 4.74 -6.78 -25.21
N VAL A 121 5.68 -7.14 -24.33
CA VAL A 121 5.47 -7.04 -22.88
C VAL A 121 5.38 -5.57 -22.44
N GLY A 122 6.18 -4.68 -23.01
CA GLY A 122 6.10 -3.24 -22.78
C GLY A 122 4.74 -2.65 -23.14
N ILE A 123 4.21 -2.98 -24.32
CA ILE A 123 2.86 -2.56 -24.76
C ILE A 123 1.80 -3.10 -23.79
N THR A 124 1.89 -4.39 -23.45
CA THR A 124 0.96 -5.03 -22.49
C THR A 124 1.00 -4.32 -21.13
N ALA A 125 2.19 -3.96 -20.65
CA ALA A 125 2.35 -3.22 -19.41
C ALA A 125 1.72 -1.83 -19.50
N VAL A 126 1.96 -1.08 -20.58
CA VAL A 126 1.35 0.25 -20.76
C VAL A 126 -0.18 0.15 -20.74
N VAL A 127 -0.77 -0.72 -21.57
CA VAL A 127 -2.24 -0.88 -21.65
C VAL A 127 -2.81 -1.36 -20.31
N GLY A 128 -2.18 -2.34 -19.68
CA GLY A 128 -2.62 -2.89 -18.40
C GLY A 128 -2.60 -1.86 -17.27
N ASN A 129 -1.55 -1.02 -17.19
CA ASN A 129 -1.43 0.02 -16.16
C ASN A 129 -2.45 1.15 -16.38
N LEU A 130 -2.69 1.56 -17.64
CA LEU A 130 -3.73 2.56 -17.94
C LEU A 130 -5.13 2.05 -17.59
N ALA A 131 -5.43 0.78 -17.90
CA ALA A 131 -6.68 0.15 -17.50
C ALA A 131 -6.83 0.07 -15.97
N ALA A 132 -5.75 -0.29 -15.26
CA ALA A 132 -5.73 -0.34 -13.81
C ALA A 132 -6.01 1.05 -13.19
N PHE A 133 -5.40 2.13 -13.70
CA PHE A 133 -5.69 3.49 -13.21
C PHE A 133 -7.19 3.84 -13.29
N GLY A 134 -7.90 3.39 -14.33
CA GLY A 134 -9.35 3.56 -14.44
C GLY A 134 -10.13 2.83 -13.33
N VAL A 135 -9.77 1.57 -13.05
CA VAL A 135 -10.38 0.77 -11.97
C VAL A 135 -10.10 1.39 -10.60
N GLU A 136 -8.88 1.87 -10.40
CA GLU A 136 -8.42 2.49 -9.16
C GLU A 136 -9.08 3.84 -8.90
N ALA A 137 -9.19 4.69 -9.92
CA ALA A 137 -9.91 5.95 -9.82
C ALA A 137 -11.38 5.73 -9.41
N LYS A 138 -12.06 4.76 -10.02
CA LYS A 138 -13.42 4.37 -9.62
C LYS A 138 -13.47 3.90 -8.17
N THR A 139 -12.54 3.03 -7.78
CA THR A 139 -12.46 2.49 -6.41
C THR A 139 -12.24 3.61 -5.39
N LEU A 140 -11.39 4.59 -5.69
CA LEU A 140 -11.14 5.75 -4.82
C LEU A 140 -12.35 6.66 -4.69
N LEU A 141 -13.08 6.88 -5.78
CA LEU A 141 -14.33 7.66 -5.75
C LEU A 141 -15.39 6.97 -4.89
N ASP A 142 -15.54 5.66 -5.02
CA ASP A 142 -16.48 4.88 -4.20
C ASP A 142 -16.06 4.87 -2.72
N ASN A 143 -14.75 4.75 -2.43
CA ASN A 143 -14.23 4.88 -1.07
C ASN A 143 -14.47 6.28 -0.48
N GLN A 144 -14.27 7.34 -1.28
CA GLN A 144 -14.53 8.71 -0.84
C GLN A 144 -16.01 8.90 -0.48
N ARG A 145 -16.94 8.33 -1.26
CA ARG A 145 -18.38 8.37 -0.96
C ARG A 145 -18.73 7.66 0.36
N LEU A 146 -18.01 6.60 0.72
CA LEU A 146 -18.20 5.94 2.02
C LEU A 146 -17.74 6.83 3.17
N ILE A 147 -16.57 7.47 3.03
CA ILE A 147 -16.02 8.37 4.04
C ILE A 147 -16.92 9.59 4.23
N ASP A 148 -17.35 10.22 3.14
CA ASP A 148 -18.20 11.42 3.18
C ASP A 148 -19.53 11.11 3.88
N ARG A 149 -20.10 9.91 3.65
CA ARG A 149 -21.31 9.46 4.36
C ARG A 149 -21.08 9.12 5.82
N ALA A 150 -19.96 8.47 6.15
CA ALA A 150 -19.60 8.21 7.53
C ALA A 150 -19.47 9.53 8.31
N ALA A 151 -18.78 10.52 7.73
CA ALA A 151 -18.65 11.85 8.31
C ALA A 151 -20.02 12.52 8.52
N ALA A 152 -20.86 12.57 7.47
CA ALA A 152 -22.19 13.15 7.58
C ALA A 152 -23.07 12.45 8.64
N ARG A 153 -22.94 11.13 8.79
CA ARG A 153 -23.67 10.37 9.82
C ARG A 153 -23.16 10.67 11.23
N LEU A 154 -21.84 10.82 11.39
CA LEU A 154 -21.24 11.23 12.67
C LEU A 154 -21.70 12.63 13.07
N ASP A 155 -21.69 13.58 12.13
CA ASP A 155 -22.15 14.96 12.36
C ASP A 155 -23.63 15.01 12.79
N GLU A 156 -24.47 14.15 12.20
CA GLU A 156 -25.88 14.01 12.60
C GLU A 156 -26.02 13.44 14.02
N LEU A 157 -25.22 12.42 14.37
CA LEU A 157 -25.22 11.85 15.72
C LEU A 157 -24.74 12.85 16.78
N ASP A 158 -23.77 13.70 16.43
CA ASP A 158 -23.30 14.80 17.28
C ASP A 158 -24.42 15.80 17.55
N ARG A 159 -25.08 16.28 16.49
CA ARG A 159 -26.18 17.23 16.63
C ARG A 159 -27.32 16.69 17.48
N GLN A 160 -27.70 15.41 17.29
CA GLN A 160 -28.74 14.76 18.10
C GLN A 160 -28.34 14.64 19.57
N ARG A 161 -27.06 14.37 19.88
CA ARG A 161 -26.57 14.36 21.27
C ARG A 161 -26.66 15.73 21.91
N GLU A 162 -26.24 16.77 21.19
CA GLU A 162 -26.26 18.15 21.66
C GLU A 162 -27.70 18.59 21.97
N GLU A 163 -28.65 18.29 21.08
CA GLU A 163 -30.08 18.56 21.28
C GLU A 163 -30.65 17.84 22.52
N LEU A 164 -30.15 16.63 22.81
CA LEU A 164 -30.53 15.85 24.00
C LEU A 164 -29.77 16.26 25.27
N GLY A 165 -28.83 17.20 25.18
CA GLY A 165 -28.00 17.63 26.32
C GLY A 165 -27.09 16.51 26.86
N LEU A 166 -26.77 15.51 26.03
CA LEU A 166 -25.90 14.41 26.43
C LEU A 166 -24.44 14.90 26.50
N PRO A 167 -23.66 14.47 27.51
CA PRO A 167 -22.25 14.85 27.61
C PRO A 167 -21.47 14.42 26.37
N GLU A 168 -20.34 15.04 26.07
CA GLU A 168 -19.48 14.55 24.99
C GLU A 168 -19.03 13.11 25.30
N PRO A 169 -18.98 12.23 24.28
CA PRO A 169 -18.41 10.91 24.48
C PRO A 169 -16.94 11.08 24.87
N GLU A 170 -16.52 10.35 25.91
CA GLU A 170 -15.10 10.28 26.23
C GLU A 170 -14.34 9.81 24.98
N PRO A 171 -13.21 10.46 24.64
CA PRO A 171 -12.39 10.00 23.54
C PRO A 171 -12.02 8.54 23.83
N PRO A 172 -12.10 7.65 22.81
CA PRO A 172 -11.70 6.27 23.01
C PRO A 172 -10.30 6.27 23.61
N ALA A 173 -10.10 5.49 24.67
CA ALA A 173 -8.80 5.37 25.31
C ALA A 173 -7.77 5.16 24.19
N SER A 174 -6.85 6.11 24.02
CA SER A 174 -5.86 6.03 22.96
C SER A 174 -5.06 4.78 23.25
N GLY A 175 -5.38 3.68 22.55
CA GLY A 175 -4.66 2.44 22.71
C GLY A 175 -3.20 2.79 22.50
N GLY A 176 -2.39 2.64 23.56
CA GLY A 176 -0.97 2.91 23.49
C GLY A 176 -0.36 2.16 22.30
N PRO A 177 0.83 2.55 21.83
CA PRO A 177 1.50 1.83 20.75
C PRO A 177 1.44 0.32 21.02
N ASN A 178 0.88 -0.43 20.06
CA ASN A 178 0.77 -1.88 20.19
C ASN A 178 2.19 -2.47 20.06
N PHE A 179 2.89 -2.56 21.17
CA PHE A 179 4.29 -2.98 21.23
C PHE A 179 4.49 -4.42 20.75
N VAL A 180 3.45 -5.26 20.78
CA VAL A 180 3.49 -6.60 20.15
C VAL A 180 3.64 -6.46 18.63
N HIS A 181 2.81 -5.65 18.00
CA HIS A 181 2.90 -5.41 16.56
C HIS A 181 4.21 -4.70 16.17
N LEU A 182 4.65 -3.71 16.95
CA LEU A 182 5.91 -3.01 16.70
C LEU A 182 7.10 -3.97 16.83
N GLY A 183 7.13 -4.77 17.90
CA GLY A 183 8.17 -5.78 18.12
C GLY A 183 8.23 -6.81 17.00
N LEU A 184 7.10 -7.36 16.56
CA LEU A 184 7.03 -8.27 15.41
C LEU A 184 7.52 -7.61 14.12
N THR A 185 7.10 -6.37 13.86
CA THR A 185 7.49 -5.63 12.65
C THR A 185 9.00 -5.40 12.60
N LEU A 186 9.62 -5.00 13.71
CA LEU A 186 11.06 -4.83 13.80
C LEU A 186 11.81 -6.16 13.68
N THR A 187 11.30 -7.22 14.33
CA THR A 187 11.92 -8.55 14.33
C THR A 187 11.97 -9.15 12.93
N ILE A 188 10.88 -9.05 12.17
CA ILE A 188 10.79 -9.64 10.83
C ILE A 188 11.33 -8.66 9.78
N GLY A 189 10.95 -7.39 9.87
CA GLY A 189 11.26 -6.36 8.88
C GLY A 189 12.75 -6.07 8.75
N ALA A 190 13.52 -6.22 9.84
CA ALA A 190 14.98 -6.06 9.82
C ALA A 190 15.68 -7.04 8.85
N TRP A 191 15.07 -8.18 8.54
CA TRP A 191 15.67 -9.18 7.64
C TRP A 191 15.32 -8.96 6.17
N LEU A 192 14.33 -8.12 5.84
CA LEU A 192 13.92 -7.91 4.44
C LEU A 192 15.06 -7.41 3.54
N PRO A 193 15.92 -6.47 3.96
CA PRO A 193 17.08 -6.08 3.15
C PRO A 193 18.10 -7.20 2.94
N TYR A 194 18.30 -8.05 3.95
CA TYR A 194 19.17 -9.23 3.86
C TYR A 194 18.59 -10.26 2.89
N LEU A 195 17.29 -10.53 2.98
CA LEU A 195 16.58 -11.43 2.08
C LEU A 195 16.61 -10.92 0.64
N TYR A 196 16.39 -9.61 0.41
CA TYR A 196 16.54 -8.99 -0.89
C TYR A 196 17.94 -9.18 -1.47
N ARG A 197 18.98 -8.93 -0.65
CA ARG A 197 20.37 -9.11 -1.10
C ARG A 197 20.70 -10.56 -1.41
N LEU A 198 20.21 -11.50 -0.60
CA LEU A 198 20.38 -12.94 -0.79
C LEU A 198 19.66 -13.49 -2.03
N LEU A 199 18.49 -12.94 -2.37
CA LEU A 199 17.70 -13.44 -3.50
C LEU A 199 18.04 -12.73 -4.82
N ILE A 200 18.35 -11.43 -4.78
CA ILE A 200 18.45 -10.58 -5.98
C ILE A 200 19.91 -10.23 -6.32
N VAL A 201 20.71 -9.87 -5.32
CA VAL A 201 22.09 -9.38 -5.54
C VAL A 201 23.12 -10.52 -5.50
N TRP A 202 22.68 -11.73 -5.13
CA TRP A 202 23.57 -12.83 -4.79
C TRP A 202 24.42 -13.30 -5.97
N LYS A 203 25.73 -13.28 -5.76
CA LYS A 203 26.76 -13.78 -6.68
C LYS A 203 27.56 -14.93 -6.07
N GLY A 204 26.97 -15.71 -5.16
CA GLY A 204 27.64 -16.82 -4.47
C GLY A 204 28.62 -16.41 -3.35
N ARG A 205 28.70 -15.13 -3.00
CA ARG A 205 29.65 -14.57 -2.01
C ARG A 205 28.97 -14.18 -0.70
N VAL A 206 28.97 -15.11 0.25
CA VAL A 206 28.34 -14.93 1.58
C VAL A 206 29.22 -14.08 2.52
N ASP A 207 30.51 -14.01 2.25
CA ASP A 207 31.53 -13.26 2.99
C ASP A 207 31.31 -11.74 2.98
N GLN A 208 30.60 -11.21 1.98
CA GLN A 208 30.43 -9.77 1.79
C GLN A 208 29.18 -9.20 2.47
N VAL A 209 28.38 -10.02 3.15
CA VAL A 209 27.12 -9.58 3.74
C VAL A 209 27.30 -9.35 5.23
N SER A 210 27.40 -8.07 5.61
CA SER A 210 27.32 -7.68 7.02
C SER A 210 25.96 -8.08 7.60
N LEU A 211 25.99 -8.81 8.72
CA LEU A 211 24.81 -9.12 9.53
C LEU A 211 24.36 -7.92 10.38
N HIS A 212 25.24 -6.95 10.59
CA HIS A 212 24.92 -5.67 11.22
C HIS A 212 24.31 -4.71 10.18
N PRO A 213 23.25 -3.94 10.50
CA PRO A 213 22.58 -3.80 11.81
C PRO A 213 21.35 -4.73 12.01
N TRP A 214 21.23 -5.80 11.23
CA TRP A 214 19.99 -6.58 11.14
C TRP A 214 19.74 -7.43 12.38
N ILE A 215 20.79 -8.02 12.96
CA ILE A 215 20.69 -8.80 14.21
C ILE A 215 20.29 -7.89 15.36
N GLU A 216 20.90 -6.71 15.47
CA GLU A 216 20.67 -5.74 16.53
C GLU A 216 19.23 -5.22 16.49
N THR A 217 18.75 -4.88 15.30
CA THR A 217 17.36 -4.42 15.09
C THR A 217 16.36 -5.53 15.41
N SER A 218 16.68 -6.78 15.03
CA SER A 218 15.83 -7.94 15.33
C SER A 218 15.79 -8.27 16.81
N ALA A 219 16.93 -8.20 17.50
CA ALA A 219 17.02 -8.42 18.93
C ALA A 219 16.23 -7.35 19.70
N LEU A 220 16.32 -6.09 19.28
CA LEU A 220 15.49 -5.01 19.84
C LEU A 220 13.99 -5.29 19.64
N GLY A 221 13.60 -5.71 18.43
CA GLY A 221 12.22 -6.12 18.14
C GLY A 221 11.73 -7.27 19.03
N ALA A 222 12.57 -8.29 19.25
CA ALA A 222 12.25 -9.43 20.09
C ALA A 222 12.10 -9.03 21.57
N VAL A 223 12.96 -8.14 22.08
CA VAL A 223 12.84 -7.60 23.44
C VAL A 223 11.52 -6.86 23.61
N LEU A 224 11.17 -5.96 22.68
CA LEU A 224 9.89 -5.24 22.72
C LEU A 224 8.69 -6.21 22.71
N LEU A 225 8.74 -7.24 21.88
CA LEU A 225 7.70 -8.27 21.82
C LEU A 225 7.55 -9.01 23.16
N LEU A 226 8.67 -9.43 23.77
CA LEU A 226 8.66 -10.12 25.05
C LEU A 226 8.13 -9.25 26.19
N LEU A 227 8.51 -7.97 26.23
CA LEU A 227 8.01 -7.02 27.21
C LEU A 227 6.49 -6.82 27.08
N ALA A 228 6.00 -6.61 25.85
CA ALA A 228 4.59 -6.43 25.58
C ALA A 228 3.75 -7.68 25.94
N LEU A 229 4.26 -8.88 25.64
CA LEU A 229 3.62 -10.13 26.03
C LEU A 229 3.63 -10.36 27.54
N ARG A 230 4.63 -9.84 28.25
CA ARG A 230 4.70 -9.93 29.71
C ARG A 230 3.69 -8.99 30.36
N GLU A 231 3.60 -7.75 29.90
CA GLU A 231 2.65 -6.75 30.39
C GLU A 231 1.21 -7.25 30.29
N ARG A 232 0.83 -7.77 29.11
CA ARG A 232 -0.50 -8.34 28.88
C ARG A 232 -0.85 -9.49 29.85
N ARG A 233 0.10 -10.36 30.17
CA ARG A 233 -0.11 -11.45 31.16
C ARG A 233 -0.27 -10.93 32.58
N LEU A 234 0.33 -9.78 32.92
CA LEU A 234 0.18 -9.18 34.24
C LEU A 234 -1.19 -8.54 34.39
N GLU A 235 -1.68 -7.87 33.34
CA GLU A 235 -3.04 -7.31 33.29
C GLU A 235 -4.09 -8.42 33.46
N GLU A 236 -3.97 -9.53 32.73
CA GLU A 236 -4.87 -10.69 32.84
C GLU A 236 -4.92 -11.28 34.27
N ARG A 237 -3.79 -11.30 34.99
CA ARG A 237 -3.73 -11.79 36.37
C ARG A 237 -4.31 -10.83 37.41
N MET A 238 -4.43 -9.55 37.08
CA MET A 238 -4.99 -8.54 37.98
C MET A 238 -6.50 -8.39 37.82
N SER A 239 -7.06 -8.87 36.70
CA SER A 239 -8.50 -8.88 36.44
C SER A 239 -9.23 -10.11 37.00
N ASP A 240 -8.50 -11.14 37.40
CA ASP A 240 -8.99 -12.38 38.03
C ASP A 240 -9.02 -12.27 39.57
#